data_AF-A0A800F1N1-F1
#
_entry.id   AF-A0A800F1N1-F1
#
_cell.length_a   1.000
_cell.length_b   1.000
_cell.length_c   1.000
_cell.angle_alpha   90.00
_cell.angle_beta   90.00
_cell.angle_gamma   90.00
#
_symmetry.space_group_name_H-M   'P 1'
#
loop_
_entity.id
_entity.type
_entity.pdbx_description
1 polymer ?
#
loop_
_entity_poly.entity_id
_entity_poly.type
_entity_poly.pdbx_seq_one_letter_code
_entity_poly.pdbx_strand_id
1 'polypeptide(L)' 'PDFYLFDSELKCVYRGQLDDSRPQTDIPVNGKDIRKALDKVLSGEPIDPDQKPSLGCNIKWKT' A
#
# COMPACT_ATOMS: atom_id res chain seq x y z
N PRO A 1 6.45 7.42 -2.22
CA PRO A 1 6.77 6.07 -1.69
C PRO A 1 6.18 5.03 -2.64
N ASP A 2 6.62 3.77 -2.58
CA ASP A 2 5.99 2.66 -3.30
C ASP A 2 6.00 1.44 -2.37
N PHE A 3 4.82 0.91 -2.05
CA PHE A 3 4.65 -0.13 -1.03
C PHE A 3 4.31 -1.47 -1.65
N TYR A 4 4.90 -2.52 -1.10
CA TYR A 4 4.69 -3.92 -1.48
C TYR A 4 4.53 -4.75 -0.22
N LEU A 5 3.45 -5.54 -0.13
CA LEU A 5 3.18 -6.50 0.92
C LEU A 5 3.19 -7.91 0.34
N PHE A 6 3.92 -8.79 1.00
CA PHE A 6 4.06 -10.18 0.61
C PHE A 6 3.47 -11.10 1.69
N ASP A 7 2.82 -12.17 1.27
CA ASP A 7 2.32 -13.22 2.17
C ASP A 7 3.43 -14.17 2.64
N SER A 8 3.06 -15.22 3.39
CA SER A 8 4.00 -16.24 3.89
C SER A 8 4.70 -17.04 2.79
N GLU A 9 4.17 -17.06 1.58
CA GLU A 9 4.77 -17.71 0.41
C GLU A 9 5.58 -16.72 -0.44
N LEU A 10 5.79 -15.49 0.05
CA LEU A 10 6.43 -14.38 -0.66
C LEU A 10 5.71 -14.00 -1.96
N LYS A 11 4.40 -14.24 -2.08
CA LYS A 11 3.60 -13.73 -3.19
C LYS A 11 3.20 -12.29 -2.89
N CYS A 12 3.31 -11.41 -3.89
CA CYS A 12 2.86 -10.02 -3.74
C CYS A 12 1.34 -9.99 -3.69
N VAL A 13 0.79 -9.64 -2.53
CA VAL A 13 -0.66 -9.63 -2.28
C VAL A 13 -1.24 -8.23 -2.20
N TYR A 14 -0.40 -7.22 -1.94
CA TYR A 14 -0.79 -5.82 -2.03
C TYR A 14 0.34 -4.95 -2.57
N ARG A 15 0.00 -4.08 -3.53
CA ARG A 15 0.86 -3.03 -4.06
C ARG A 15 0.02 -1.77 -4.27
N GLY A 16 0.33 -0.70 -3.54
CA GLY A 16 -0.49 0.49 -3.62
C GLY A 16 -0.08 1.60 -2.68
N GLN A 17 -1.04 2.48 -2.43
CA GLN A 17 -0.92 3.61 -1.50
C GLN A 17 -0.79 3.17 -0.03
N LEU A 18 -0.35 4.09 0.83
CA LEU A 18 -0.44 3.89 2.29
C LEU A 18 -1.89 4.08 2.76
N ASP A 19 -2.48 5.19 2.32
CA ASP A 19 -3.85 5.62 2.55
C ASP A 19 -4.25 6.66 1.48
N ASP A 20 -5.43 7.28 1.63
CA ASP A 20 -5.93 8.32 0.70
C ASP A 20 -5.26 9.70 0.90
N SER A 21 -4.44 9.89 1.95
CA SER A 21 -3.82 11.19 2.21
C SER A 21 -2.80 11.54 1.13
N ARG A 22 -2.72 12.82 0.77
CA ARG A 22 -1.72 13.36 -0.15
C ARG A 22 -1.21 14.71 0.38
N PRO A 23 0.02 15.13 0.01
CA PRO A 23 0.45 16.49 0.27
C PRO A 23 -0.60 17.48 -0.26
N GLN A 24 -0.86 18.55 0.50
CA GLN A 24 -1.82 19.61 0.13
C GLN A 24 -3.29 19.15 0.11
N THR A 25 -3.62 18.07 0.83
CA THR A 25 -5.01 17.68 1.13
C THR A 25 -5.25 17.77 2.63
N ASP A 26 -6.52 17.94 3.04
CA ASP A 26 -6.93 17.96 4.46
C ASP A 26 -7.17 16.55 5.04
N ILE A 27 -6.84 15.50 4.28
CA ILE A 27 -7.03 14.11 4.70
C ILE A 27 -5.88 13.73 5.66
N PRO A 28 -6.17 13.37 6.92
CA PRO A 28 -5.13 12.95 7.85
C PRO A 28 -4.52 11.59 7.46
N VAL A 29 -3.22 11.45 7.68
CA VAL A 29 -2.49 10.18 7.50
C VAL A 29 -3.01 9.16 8.50
N ASN A 30 -3.35 7.95 8.05
CA ASN A 30 -3.88 6.87 8.88
C ASN A 30 -3.41 5.45 8.50
N GLY A 31 -2.87 5.26 7.30
CA GLY A 31 -2.43 3.97 6.78
C GLY A 31 -3.55 2.96 6.55
N LYS A 32 -4.80 3.40 6.36
CA LYS A 32 -5.97 2.51 6.32
C LYS A 32 -5.86 1.40 5.28
N ASP A 33 -5.29 1.69 4.10
CA ASP A 33 -5.22 0.72 3.00
C ASP A 33 -4.23 -0.39 3.32
N ILE A 34 -3.01 -0.05 3.76
CA ILE A 34 -2.01 -1.06 4.13
C ILE A 34 -2.41 -1.82 5.41
N ARG A 35 -3.03 -1.16 6.39
CA ARG A 35 -3.51 -1.81 7.62
C ARG A 35 -4.59 -2.84 7.29
N LYS A 36 -5.57 -2.47 6.46
CA LYS A 36 -6.60 -3.41 5.98
C LYS A 36 -5.97 -4.59 5.24
N ALA A 37 -4.97 -4.36 4.38
CA ALA A 37 -4.27 -5.45 3.69
C ALA A 37 -3.55 -6.39 4.69
N LEU A 38 -2.87 -5.84 5.69
CA LEU A 38 -2.22 -6.62 6.76
C LEU A 38 -3.25 -7.44 7.56
N ASP A 39 -4.37 -6.83 7.95
CA ASP A 39 -5.44 -7.52 8.70
C ASP A 39 -5.97 -8.72 7.90
N LYS A 40 -6.19 -8.56 6.59
CA LYS A 40 -6.64 -9.63 5.69
C LYS A 40 -5.62 -10.76 5.58
N VAL A 41 -4.33 -10.44 5.45
CA VAL A 41 -3.27 -11.45 5.43
C VAL A 41 -3.23 -12.22 6.76
N LEU A 42 -3.32 -11.51 7.89
CA LEU A 42 -3.29 -12.14 9.22
C LEU A 42 -4.53 -13.00 9.50
N SER A 43 -5.69 -12.63 8.95
CA SER A 43 -6.93 -13.39 9.10
C SER A 43 -7.11 -14.50 8.05
N GLY A 44 -6.20 -14.62 7.08
CA GLY A 44 -6.33 -15.56 5.95
C GLY A 44 -7.47 -15.22 5.00
N GLU A 45 -7.92 -13.97 4.97
CA GLU A 45 -8.99 -13.50 4.09
C GLU A 45 -8.42 -12.93 2.78
N PRO A 46 -9.20 -12.98 1.68
CA PRO A 46 -8.76 -12.39 0.42
C PRO A 46 -8.59 -10.86 0.55
N ILE A 47 -7.53 -10.35 -0.08
CA ILE A 47 -7.30 -8.90 -0.21
C ILE A 47 -8.16 -8.35 -1.35
N ASP A 48 -8.64 -7.12 -1.16
CA ASP A 48 -9.39 -6.38 -2.15
C ASP A 48 -8.58 -6.21 -3.46
N PRO A 49 -9.11 -6.63 -4.63
CA PRO A 49 -8.40 -6.47 -5.89
C PRO A 49 -8.28 -5.01 -6.34
N ASP A 50 -9.13 -4.10 -5.82
CA ASP A 50 -9.02 -2.68 -6.15
C ASP A 50 -7.94 -2.00 -5.28
N GLN A 51 -6.72 -1.95 -5.81
CA GLN A 51 -5.55 -1.39 -5.14
C GLN A 51 -5.11 -0.10 -5.83
N LYS A 52 -5.35 1.04 -5.17
CA LYS A 52 -4.95 2.34 -5.69
C LYS A 52 -3.42 2.49 -5.69
N PRO A 53 -2.81 2.94 -6.81
CA PRO A 53 -1.38 3.17 -6.86
C PRO A 53 -0.89 4.22 -5.85
N SER A 54 0.31 3.99 -5.31
CA SER A 54 1.06 5.01 -4.60
C SER A 54 1.45 6.16 -5.53
N LEU A 55 1.73 7.33 -4.95
CA LEU A 55 2.25 8.50 -5.66
C LEU A 55 3.42 9.12 -4.90
N GLY A 56 4.45 9.53 -5.64
CA GLY A 56 5.61 10.21 -5.10
C GLY A 56 6.65 10.54 -6.17
N CYS A 57 7.75 11.13 -5.74
CA CYS A 57 8.89 11.37 -6.61
C CYS A 57 9.39 10.06 -7.24
N ASN A 58 9.92 10.14 -8.46
CA ASN A 58 10.60 9.00 -9.08
C ASN A 58 11.83 8.59 -8.26
N ILE A 59 12.20 7.31 -8.35
CA ILE A 59 13.50 6.83 -7.88
C ILE A 59 14.60 7.58 -8.64
N LYS A 60 15.58 8.10 -7.91
CA LYS A 60 16.74 8.80 -8.46
C LYS A 60 17.83 7.77 -8.77
N TRP A 61 17.84 7.27 -10.00
CA TRP A 61 18.81 6.29 -10.48
C TRP A 61 20.18 6.92 -10.70
N LYS A 62 21.25 6.14 -10.48
CA LYS A 62 22.61 6.56 -10.80
C LYS A 62 22.76 6.71 -12.32
N THR A 63 23.55 7.70 -12.71
CA THR A 63 24.07 7.89 -14.07
C THR A 63 25.44 7.24 -14.19
#